data_AF-A0A6B9Z1S2-F1
#
_entry.id   AF-A0A6B9Z1S2-F1
#
_cell.length_a   1.000
_cell.length_b   1.000
_cell.length_c   1.000
_cell.angle_alpha   90.00
_cell.angle_beta   90.00
_cell.angle_gamma   90.00
#
_symmetry.space_group_name_H-M   'P 1'
#
loop_
_entity.id
_entity.type
_entity.pdbx_description
1 polymer ?
#
loop_
_entity_poly.entity_id
_entity_poly.type
_entity_poly.pdbx_seq_one_letter_code
_entity_poly.pdbx_strand_id
1 'polypeptide(L)'
;MVSPVLWTSDHVGQIGLIEFTDFEADKIWVGFEDEEVDAFSAKTLFVLKTTEELKELAEKFKSVQWPPVAQNLQTLALLQSSGLPEQLAKAYILLQDDPELHREATIRLNEVLDLTPTRKIGR
;
A
#
# COMPACT_ATOMS: atom_id res chain seq x y z
N MET A 1 -3.19 -9.59 8.00
CA MET A 1 -1.83 -9.32 7.50
C MET A 1 -1.96 -8.29 6.39
N VAL A 2 -1.17 -7.22 6.44
CA VAL A 2 -1.16 -6.16 5.41
C VAL A 2 0.18 -6.27 4.69
N SER A 3 0.15 -6.34 3.37
CA SER A 3 1.37 -6.32 2.55
C SER A 3 1.70 -4.88 2.19
N PRO A 4 2.82 -4.29 2.64
CA PRO A 4 3.30 -3.01 2.15
C PRO A 4 4.23 -3.16 0.94
N VAL A 5 4.37 -2.07 0.19
CA VAL A 5 5.47 -1.87 -0.75
C VAL A 5 6.42 -0.82 -0.22
N LEU A 6 7.70 -1.14 -0.33
CA LEU A 6 8.78 -0.23 -0.01
C LEU A 6 9.29 0.44 -1.29
N TRP A 7 9.47 1.75 -1.21
CA TRP A 7 10.05 2.56 -2.29
C TRP A 7 11.19 3.43 -1.75
N THR A 8 11.97 2.89 -0.82
CA THR A 8 13.17 3.52 -0.25
C THR A 8 14.43 2.86 -0.79
N SER A 9 15.51 3.64 -0.93
CA SER A 9 16.71 3.35 -1.73
C SER A 9 17.25 1.91 -1.72
N ASP A 10 17.24 1.22 -0.59
CA ASP A 10 17.81 -0.13 -0.47
C ASP A 10 16.79 -1.26 -0.80
N HIS A 11 15.49 -0.97 -0.78
CA HIS A 11 14.39 -1.92 -1.00
C HIS A 11 13.35 -1.39 -2.00
N VAL A 12 13.77 -0.55 -2.96
CA VAL A 12 12.86 0.09 -3.92
C VAL A 12 12.12 -0.97 -4.73
N GLY A 13 10.80 -0.96 -4.64
CA GLY A 13 9.93 -1.90 -5.34
C GLY A 13 9.79 -3.25 -4.63
N GLN A 14 10.37 -3.47 -3.45
CA GLN A 14 10.15 -4.74 -2.75
C GLN A 14 8.76 -4.77 -2.08
N ILE A 15 8.06 -5.88 -2.27
CA ILE A 15 6.79 -6.18 -1.61
C ILE A 15 7.13 -7.00 -0.38
N GLY A 16 6.73 -6.51 0.78
CA GLY A 16 6.88 -7.24 2.03
C GLY A 16 5.54 -7.54 2.67
N LEU A 17 5.57 -8.30 3.76
CA LEU A 17 4.42 -8.55 4.61
C LEU A 17 4.70 -8.01 6.00
N ILE A 18 3.79 -7.19 6.53
CA ILE A 18 3.91 -6.71 7.92
C ILE A 18 3.64 -7.88 8.86
N GLU A 19 4.66 -8.28 9.59
CA GLU A 19 4.60 -9.35 10.58
C GLU A 19 4.33 -8.79 11.98
N PHE A 20 4.99 -7.68 12.33
CA PHE A 20 4.88 -7.05 13.64
C PHE A 20 4.92 -5.53 13.54
N THR A 21 4.21 -4.85 14.43
CA THR A 21 4.10 -3.39 14.46
C THR A 21 4.21 -2.88 15.89
N ASP A 22 5.18 -2.00 16.13
CA ASP A 22 5.29 -1.18 17.33
C ASP A 22 5.13 0.29 16.92
N PHE A 23 3.91 0.78 17.05
CA PHE A 23 3.57 2.15 16.67
C PHE A 23 4.10 3.19 17.67
N GLU A 24 4.38 2.82 18.91
CA GLU A 24 4.96 3.74 19.90
C GLU A 24 6.42 4.04 19.57
N ALA A 25 7.16 3.02 19.13
CA ALA A 25 8.56 3.14 18.71
C ALA A 25 8.73 3.48 17.23
N ASP A 26 7.64 3.62 16.44
CA ASP A 26 7.65 3.74 14.97
C ASP A 26 8.50 2.65 14.30
N LYS A 27 8.35 1.40 14.76
CA LYS A 27 9.03 0.22 14.23
C LYS A 27 8.03 -0.74 13.65
N ILE A 28 8.15 -1.01 12.36
CA ILE A 28 7.30 -1.93 11.63
C ILE A 28 8.19 -2.97 10.98
N TRP A 29 8.05 -4.22 11.43
CA TRP A 29 8.81 -5.35 10.94
C TRP A 29 8.12 -5.92 9.72
N VAL A 30 8.84 -5.91 8.61
CA VAL A 30 8.38 -6.34 7.30
C VAL A 30 9.23 -7.54 6.89
N GLY A 31 8.59 -8.69 6.71
CA GLY A 31 9.21 -9.88 6.14
C GLY A 31 9.15 -9.85 4.63
N PHE A 32 10.26 -10.19 3.98
CA PHE A 32 10.37 -10.33 2.52
C PHE A 32 10.43 -11.79 2.09
N GLU A 33 10.32 -12.05 0.79
CA GLU A 33 10.42 -13.41 0.23
C GLU A 33 11.76 -14.11 0.52
N ASP A 34 12.84 -13.34 0.77
CA ASP A 34 14.17 -13.87 1.09
C ASP A 34 14.35 -14.25 2.58
N GLU A 35 13.26 -14.38 3.35
CA GLU A 35 13.23 -14.62 4.81
C GLU A 35 13.89 -13.53 5.68
N GLU A 36 14.36 -12.43 5.06
CA GLU A 36 14.88 -11.27 5.77
C GLU A 36 13.70 -10.46 6.34
N VAL A 37 13.80 -10.13 7.63
CA VAL A 37 12.82 -9.30 8.34
C VAL A 37 13.52 -8.04 8.78
N ASP A 38 13.14 -6.92 8.18
CA ASP A 38 13.69 -5.61 8.51
C ASP A 38 12.68 -4.69 9.16
N ALA A 39 13.19 -3.79 10.00
CA ALA A 39 12.38 -2.80 10.70
C ALA A 39 12.39 -1.46 9.96
N PHE A 40 11.21 -1.04 9.53
CA PHE A 40 10.96 0.21 8.82
C PHE A 40 10.10 1.17 9.64
N SER A 41 10.17 2.46 9.32
CA SER A 41 9.25 3.47 9.85
C SER A 41 7.92 3.41 9.10
N ALA A 42 6.82 3.76 9.75
CA ALA A 42 5.53 3.89 9.09
C ALA A 42 5.54 4.95 7.96
N LYS A 43 6.48 5.90 8.00
CA LYS A 43 6.63 6.95 6.95
C LYS A 43 7.30 6.44 5.68
N THR A 44 8.06 5.36 5.78
CA THR A 44 8.79 4.76 4.66
C THR A 44 7.96 3.68 3.95
N LEU A 45 6.93 3.17 4.62
CA LEU A 45 6.05 2.12 4.11
C LEU A 45 4.89 2.73 3.33
N PHE A 46 4.70 2.27 2.11
CA PHE A 46 3.53 2.58 1.29
C PHE A 46 2.59 1.39 1.28
N VAL A 47 1.32 1.65 1.53
CA VAL A 47 0.25 0.65 1.43
C VAL A 47 -0.74 1.09 0.37
N LEU A 48 -1.40 0.13 -0.26
CA LEU A 48 -2.54 0.44 -1.12
C LEU A 48 -3.60 1.20 -0.33
N LYS A 49 -4.13 2.27 -0.94
CA LYS A 49 -5.38 2.90 -0.49
C LYS A 49 -6.50 1.88 -0.42
N THR A 50 -7.57 2.21 0.28
CA THR A 50 -8.72 1.31 0.37
C THR A 50 -9.38 1.09 -1.00
N THR A 51 -10.05 -0.05 -1.16
CA THR A 51 -10.82 -0.36 -2.39
C THR A 51 -11.79 0.76 -2.78
N GLU A 52 -12.37 1.45 -1.80
CA GLU A 52 -13.29 2.57 -2.00
C GLU A 52 -12.57 3.80 -2.55
N GLU A 53 -11.47 4.21 -1.92
CA GLU A 53 -10.63 5.32 -2.41
C GLU A 53 -10.10 5.06 -3.83
N LEU A 54 -9.65 3.84 -4.12
CA LEU A 54 -9.15 3.48 -5.45
C LEU A 54 -10.25 3.59 -6.52
N LYS A 55 -11.50 3.21 -6.19
CA LYS A 55 -12.65 3.37 -7.10
C LYS A 55 -13.01 4.84 -7.32
N GLU A 56 -12.99 5.65 -6.26
CA GLU A 56 -13.24 7.09 -6.37
C GLU A 56 -12.17 7.78 -7.22
N LEU A 57 -10.90 7.43 -7.02
CA LEU A 57 -9.80 7.92 -7.85
C LEU A 57 -9.99 7.48 -9.30
N ALA A 58 -10.34 6.23 -9.57
CA ALA A 58 -10.59 5.77 -10.93
C ALA A 58 -11.68 6.59 -11.65
N GLU A 59 -12.81 6.87 -10.98
CA GLU A 59 -13.88 7.70 -11.55
C GLU A 59 -13.45 9.16 -11.75
N LYS A 60 -12.65 9.70 -10.82
CA LYS A 60 -12.06 11.03 -10.97
C LYS A 60 -11.15 11.09 -12.18
N PHE A 61 -10.21 10.15 -12.33
CA PHE A 61 -9.24 10.10 -13.44
C PHE A 61 -9.89 9.82 -14.80
N LYS A 62 -10.96 9.01 -14.82
CA LYS A 62 -11.80 8.80 -15.99
C LYS A 62 -12.42 10.12 -16.50
N SER A 63 -12.77 11.01 -15.58
CA SER A 63 -13.29 12.35 -15.90
C SER A 63 -12.21 13.29 -16.46
N VAL A 64 -10.93 13.08 -16.15
CA VAL A 64 -9.80 13.91 -16.63
C VAL A 64 -9.14 13.36 -17.91
N GLN A 65 -9.76 12.35 -18.56
CA GLN A 65 -9.21 11.68 -19.75
C GLN A 65 -7.76 11.18 -19.56
N TRP A 66 -7.50 10.51 -18.44
CA TRP A 66 -6.30 9.66 -18.28
C TRP A 66 -6.70 8.18 -18.30
N PRO A 67 -6.91 7.57 -19.50
CA PRO A 67 -7.46 6.22 -19.62
C PRO A 67 -6.62 5.11 -18.96
N PRO A 68 -5.28 5.07 -19.10
CA PRO A 68 -4.51 3.96 -18.54
C PRO A 68 -4.51 3.98 -17.01
N VAL A 69 -4.37 5.15 -16.40
CA VAL A 69 -4.37 5.30 -14.93
C VAL A 69 -5.72 4.93 -14.34
N ALA A 70 -6.83 5.38 -14.94
CA ALA A 70 -8.17 5.04 -14.47
C ALA A 70 -8.46 3.53 -14.52
N GLN A 71 -8.06 2.86 -15.62
CA GLN A 71 -8.22 1.41 -15.77
C GLN A 71 -7.34 0.63 -14.78
N ASN A 72 -6.10 1.09 -14.58
CA ASN A 72 -5.18 0.48 -13.63
C ASN A 72 -5.69 0.62 -12.19
N LEU A 73 -6.23 1.78 -11.80
CA LEU A 73 -6.85 2.00 -10.49
C LEU A 73 -8.05 1.08 -10.24
N GLN A 74 -8.92 0.87 -11.24
CA GLN A 74 -10.02 -0.10 -11.13
C GLN A 74 -9.50 -1.53 -10.98
N THR A 75 -8.43 -1.87 -11.70
CA THR A 75 -7.77 -3.18 -11.61
C THR A 75 -7.20 -3.39 -10.21
N LEU A 76 -6.50 -2.39 -9.65
CA LEU A 76 -5.99 -2.44 -8.29
C LEU A 76 -7.10 -2.64 -7.26
N ALA A 77 -8.21 -1.89 -7.39
CA ALA A 77 -9.36 -2.03 -6.50
C ALA A 77 -9.97 -3.45 -6.58
N LEU A 78 -10.04 -4.04 -7.78
CA LEU A 78 -10.54 -5.40 -7.98
C LEU A 78 -9.60 -6.45 -7.35
N LEU A 79 -8.29 -6.30 -7.56
CA LEU A 79 -7.26 -7.20 -7.03
C LEU A 79 -7.25 -7.16 -5.50
N GLN A 80 -7.32 -5.95 -4.91
CA GLN A 80 -7.40 -5.76 -3.47
C GLN A 80 -8.71 -6.30 -2.88
N SER A 81 -9.84 -6.08 -3.57
CA SER A 81 -11.17 -6.61 -3.21
C SER A 81 -11.20 -8.13 -3.16
N SER A 82 -10.36 -8.81 -3.93
CA SER A 82 -10.32 -10.27 -3.93
C SER A 82 -9.77 -10.83 -2.61
N GLY A 83 -8.97 -10.07 -1.87
CA GLY A 83 -8.36 -10.48 -0.59
C GLY A 83 -7.38 -11.65 -0.68
N LEU A 84 -7.13 -12.18 -1.88
CA LEU A 84 -6.22 -13.30 -2.10
C LEU A 84 -4.77 -12.79 -2.14
N PRO A 85 -3.82 -13.45 -1.44
CA PRO A 85 -2.41 -13.05 -1.44
C PRO A 85 -1.81 -12.90 -2.84
N GLU A 86 -2.12 -13.84 -3.74
CA GLU A 86 -1.65 -13.81 -5.14
C GLU A 86 -2.17 -12.60 -5.93
N GLN A 87 -3.39 -12.14 -5.64
CA GLN A 87 -4.00 -10.99 -6.30
C GLN A 87 -3.44 -9.68 -5.73
N LEU A 88 -3.20 -9.63 -4.42
CA LEU A 88 -2.51 -8.51 -3.79
C LEU A 88 -1.08 -8.37 -4.31
N ALA A 89 -0.34 -9.47 -4.47
CA ALA A 89 0.98 -9.44 -5.08
C ALA A 89 0.94 -8.86 -6.50
N LYS A 90 -0.03 -9.28 -7.34
CA LYS A 90 -0.24 -8.69 -8.67
C LYS A 90 -0.57 -7.20 -8.62
N ALA A 91 -1.35 -6.76 -7.64
CA ALA A 91 -1.67 -5.35 -7.47
C ALA A 91 -0.40 -4.53 -7.19
N TYR A 92 0.47 -5.05 -6.35
CA TYR A 92 1.74 -4.41 -6.01
C TYR A 92 2.77 -4.45 -7.14
N ILE A 93 2.80 -5.51 -7.95
CA ILE A 93 3.63 -5.56 -9.18
C ILE A 93 3.19 -4.47 -10.16
N LEU A 94 1.88 -4.28 -10.35
CA LEU A 94 1.33 -3.20 -11.19
C LEU A 94 1.78 -1.80 -10.75
N LEU A 95 1.97 -1.59 -9.45
CA LEU A 95 2.49 -0.32 -8.92
C LEU A 95 3.97 -0.11 -9.21
N GLN A 96 4.76 -1.18 -9.36
CA GLN A 96 6.18 -1.07 -9.69
C GLN A 96 6.40 -0.64 -11.14
N ASP A 97 5.54 -1.13 -12.05
CA ASP A 97 5.63 -0.83 -13.47
C ASP A 97 5.19 0.62 -13.80
N ASP A 98 4.42 1.27 -12.92
CA ASP A 98 3.84 2.60 -13.15
C ASP A 98 4.04 3.54 -11.93
N PRO A 99 5.06 4.41 -11.98
CA PRO A 99 5.35 5.37 -10.90
C PRO A 99 4.25 6.43 -10.67
N GLU A 100 3.46 6.76 -11.69
CA GLU A 100 2.34 7.69 -11.54
C GLU A 100 1.19 7.00 -10.80
N LEU A 101 0.87 5.76 -11.20
CA LEU A 101 -0.11 4.93 -10.50
C LEU A 101 0.29 4.70 -9.05
N HIS A 102 1.57 4.45 -8.77
CA HIS A 102 2.07 4.33 -7.40
C HIS A 102 1.71 5.54 -6.54
N ARG A 103 2.00 6.76 -7.03
CA ARG A 103 1.74 7.99 -6.27
C ARG A 103 0.27 8.20 -5.95
N GLU A 104 -0.61 7.79 -6.85
CA GLU A 104 -2.06 8.01 -6.70
C GLU A 104 -2.73 6.88 -5.91
N ALA A 105 -2.31 5.63 -6.12
CA ALA A 105 -2.93 4.45 -5.56
C ALA A 105 -2.40 4.03 -4.18
N THR A 106 -1.22 4.53 -3.80
CA THR A 106 -0.64 4.24 -2.48
C THR A 106 -0.78 5.43 -1.54
N ILE A 107 -0.71 5.14 -0.25
CA ILE A 107 -0.69 6.11 0.83
C ILE A 107 0.36 5.64 1.83
N ARG A 108 1.01 6.57 2.53
CA ARG A 108 1.97 6.16 3.55
C ARG A 108 1.25 5.51 4.71
N LEU A 109 1.86 4.49 5.29
CA LEU A 109 1.27 3.76 6.40
C LEU A 109 1.01 4.69 7.61
N ASN A 110 1.89 5.65 7.87
CA ASN A 110 1.66 6.64 8.92
C ASN A 110 0.41 7.50 8.66
N GLU A 111 0.10 7.83 7.41
CA GLU A 111 -1.11 8.59 7.06
C GLU A 111 -2.36 7.73 7.27
N VAL A 112 -2.31 6.44 6.98
CA VAL A 112 -3.40 5.51 7.31
C VAL A 112 -3.61 5.41 8.82
N LEU A 113 -2.53 5.35 9.60
CA LEU A 113 -2.58 5.29 11.05
C LEU A 113 -3.08 6.60 11.69
N ASP A 114 -2.76 7.75 11.11
CA ASP A 114 -3.27 9.06 11.53
C ASP A 114 -4.75 9.26 11.11
N LEU A 115 -5.16 8.71 9.96
CA LEU A 115 -6.56 8.72 9.48
C LEU A 115 -7.45 7.73 10.22
N THR A 116 -6.89 6.67 10.79
CA THR A 116 -7.61 5.77 11.69
C THR A 116 -7.53 6.41 13.07
N PRO A 117 -8.59 7.07 13.60
CA PRO A 117 -8.52 7.67 14.92
C PRO A 117 -8.17 6.56 15.89
N THR A 118 -6.91 6.58 16.36
CA THR A 118 -6.33 5.48 17.10
C THR A 118 -7.20 5.33 18.33
N ARG A 119 -7.90 4.18 18.37
CA ARG A 119 -8.71 3.74 19.49
C ARG A 119 -7.84 3.94 20.73
N LYS A 120 -8.18 4.94 21.55
CA LYS A 120 -7.59 5.12 22.88
C LYS A 120 -7.79 3.81 23.63
N ILE A 121 -6.78 2.93 23.63
CA ILE A 121 -6.74 1.83 24.59
C ILE A 121 -6.29 2.52 25.88
N GLY A 122 -7.28 2.77 26.74
CA GLY A 122 -7.08 3.41 28.03
C GLY A 122 -6.15 2.60 28.92
N ARG A 123 -5.37 3.34 29.70
CA ARG A 123 -4.53 2.89 30.82
C ARG A 123 -5.30 2.05 31.83
#